data_AF-A0A7C2TKR9-F1
#
_entry.id   AF-A0A7C2TKR9-F1
#
_cell.length_a   1.000
_cell.length_b   1.000
_cell.length_c   1.000
_cell.angle_alpha   90.00
_cell.angle_beta   90.00
_cell.angle_gamma   90.00
#
_symmetry.space_group_name_H-M   'P 1'
#
loop_
_entity.id
_entity.type
_entity.pdbx_description
1 polymer ?
#
loop_
_entity_poly.entity_id
_entity_poly.type
_entity_poly.pdbx_seq_one_letter_code
_entity_poly.pdbx_strand_id
1 'polypeptide(L)' 'MQFKNLPAKKLKGLMALFFGSGIFGILIGHGLGITQPTFMFTLMGVTNLILGALVGWIFLTREPRESRKKRKK' A
#
# COMPACT_ATOMS: atom_id res chain seq x y z
N MET A 1 21.19 -2.86 6.77
CA MET A 1 19.96 -2.15 6.31
C MET A 1 19.67 -2.50 4.85
N GLN A 2 18.86 -3.52 4.60
CA GLN A 2 18.70 -4.14 3.25
C GLN A 2 17.57 -3.53 2.39
N PHE A 3 16.87 -2.49 2.84
CA PHE A 3 15.79 -1.85 2.07
C PHE A 3 16.26 -1.09 0.81
N LYS A 4 17.57 -1.03 0.57
CA LYS A 4 18.25 -0.21 -0.45
C LYS A 4 17.92 -0.58 -1.91
N ASN A 5 17.31 -1.73 -2.19
CA ASN A 5 17.16 -2.27 -3.56
C ASN A 5 15.73 -2.54 -4.07
N LEU A 6 14.67 -2.07 -3.41
CA LEU A 6 13.32 -2.21 -4.00
C LEU A 6 13.09 -1.16 -5.11
N PRO A 7 12.83 -1.56 -6.37
CA PRO A 7 12.56 -0.61 -7.44
C PRO A 7 11.27 0.16 -7.14
N ALA A 8 11.30 1.48 -7.27
CA ALA A 8 10.19 2.38 -6.96
C ALA A 8 8.86 1.98 -7.66
N LYS A 9 8.96 1.38 -8.85
CA LYS A 9 7.81 0.81 -9.59
C LYS A 9 7.08 -0.28 -8.81
N LYS A 10 7.82 -1.21 -8.19
CA LYS A 10 7.23 -2.30 -7.39
C LYS A 10 6.66 -1.78 -6.08
N LEU A 11 7.32 -0.78 -5.45
CA LEU A 11 6.84 -0.18 -4.20
C LEU A 11 5.54 0.62 -4.42
N LYS A 12 5.44 1.34 -5.55
CA LYS A 12 4.20 2.03 -5.95
C LYS A 12 3.06 1.07 -6.27
N GLY A 13 3.35 -0.05 -6.95
CA GLY A 13 2.38 -1.12 -7.20
C GLY A 13 1.91 -1.80 -5.91
N LEU A 14 2.83 -2.06 -4.97
CA LEU A 14 2.51 -2.64 -3.67
C LEU A 14 1.61 -1.71 -2.85
N MET A 15 1.92 -0.41 -2.81
CA MET A 15 1.06 0.60 -2.17
C MET A 15 -0.35 0.58 -2.76
N ALA A 16 -0.48 0.57 -4.09
CA ALA A 16 -1.78 0.56 -4.77
C ALA A 16 -2.60 -0.71 -4.46
N LEU A 17 -1.93 -1.88 -4.35
CA LEU A 17 -2.59 -3.13 -3.99
C LEU A 17 -3.10 -3.14 -2.54
N PHE A 18 -2.30 -2.64 -1.60
CA PHE A 18 -2.70 -2.57 -0.18
C PHE A 18 -3.84 -1.56 0.04
N PHE A 19 -3.75 -0.37 -0.57
CA PHE A 19 -4.83 0.61 -0.50
C PHE A 19 -6.09 0.15 -1.21
N GLY A 20 -5.96 -0.41 -2.42
CA GLY A 20 -7.10 -0.91 -3.18
C GLY A 20 -7.82 -2.05 -2.46
N SER A 21 -7.08 -3.04 -1.95
CA SER A 21 -7.65 -4.14 -1.18
C SER A 21 -8.22 -3.67 0.17
N GLY A 22 -7.60 -2.69 0.83
CA GLY A 22 -8.11 -2.10 2.07
C GLY A 22 -9.46 -1.38 1.89
N ILE A 23 -9.55 -0.51 0.88
CA ILE A 23 -10.79 0.19 0.53
C ILE A 23 -11.87 -0.82 0.11
N PHE A 24 -11.51 -1.80 -0.73
CA PHE A 24 -12.44 -2.84 -1.17
C PHE A 24 -12.94 -3.67 0.01
N GLY A 25 -12.07 -4.07 0.94
CA GLY A 25 -12.45 -4.83 2.15
C GLY A 25 -13.41 -4.06 3.06
N ILE A 26 -13.24 -2.75 3.20
CA ILE A 26 -14.16 -1.90 3.97
C ILE A 26 -15.50 -1.75 3.25
N LEU A 27 -15.49 -1.52 1.93
CA LEU A 27 -16.72 -1.36 1.13
C LEU A 27 -17.55 -2.65 1.10
N ILE A 28 -16.92 -3.80 0.86
CA ILE A 28 -17.58 -5.10 0.89
C ILE A 28 -18.07 -5.41 2.31
N GLY A 29 -17.23 -5.16 3.32
CA GLY A 29 -17.58 -5.36 4.72
C GLY A 29 -18.82 -4.54 5.11
N HIS A 30 -18.83 -3.24 4.85
CA HIS A 30 -19.93 -2.38 5.29
C HIS A 30 -21.16 -2.45 4.37
N GLY A 31 -20.97 -2.53 3.06
CA GLY A 31 -22.01 -2.31 2.06
C GLY A 31 -22.79 -3.56 1.62
N LEU A 32 -22.20 -4.76 1.72
CA LEU A 32 -22.84 -5.98 1.21
C LEU A 32 -23.51 -6.85 2.27
N GLY A 33 -23.44 -6.48 3.56
CA GLY A 33 -24.25 -7.09 4.61
C GLY A 33 -24.22 -8.63 4.61
N ILE A 34 -23.05 -9.24 4.32
CA ILE A 34 -22.90 -10.69 4.36
C ILE A 34 -22.85 -11.10 5.83
N THR A 35 -24.05 -11.31 6.41
CA THR A 35 -24.50 -12.16 7.54
C THR A 35 -23.54 -12.59 8.66
N GLN A 36 -22.43 -11.87 8.89
CA GLN A 36 -21.25 -12.19 9.72
C GLN A 36 -20.08 -12.82 8.94
N PRO A 37 -18.82 -12.52 9.31
CA PRO A 37 -18.38 -11.53 10.29
C PRO A 37 -17.92 -10.27 9.56
N THR A 38 -18.86 -9.36 9.37
CA THR A 38 -18.68 -8.00 8.85
C THR A 38 -17.50 -7.29 9.51
N PHE A 39 -17.35 -7.50 10.82
CA PHE A 39 -16.24 -7.00 11.62
C PHE A 39 -14.86 -7.51 11.16
N MET A 40 -14.74 -8.77 10.74
CA MET A 40 -13.46 -9.31 10.25
C MET A 40 -13.07 -8.69 8.90
N PHE A 41 -14.02 -8.47 7.99
CA PHE A 41 -13.75 -7.80 6.72
C PHE A 41 -13.36 -6.33 6.91
N THR A 42 -14.05 -5.63 7.81
CA THR A 42 -13.67 -4.26 8.17
C THR A 42 -12.31 -4.21 8.84
N LEU A 43 -12.02 -5.11 9.81
CA LEU A 43 -10.71 -5.20 10.44
C LEU A 43 -9.62 -5.49 9.41
N MET A 44 -9.82 -6.48 8.53
CA MET A 44 -8.88 -6.83 7.46
C MET A 44 -8.65 -5.66 6.50
N GLY A 45 -9.70 -4.92 6.15
CA GLY A 45 -9.60 -3.71 5.34
C GLY A 45 -8.83 -2.58 6.03
N VAL A 46 -9.06 -2.37 7.32
CA VAL A 46 -8.35 -1.38 8.15
C VAL A 46 -6.88 -1.75 8.31
N THR A 47 -6.53 -3.01 8.58
CA THR A 47 -5.12 -3.43 8.62
C THR A 47 -4.46 -3.25 7.26
N ASN A 48 -5.13 -3.56 6.16
CA ASN A 48 -4.56 -3.32 4.82
C ASN A 48 -4.35 -1.84 4.52
N LEU A 49 -5.24 -0.96 5.02
CA LEU A 49 -5.07 0.49 4.95
C LEU A 49 -3.89 0.98 5.77
N ILE A 50 -3.69 0.46 6.98
CA ILE A 50 -2.55 0.79 7.84
C ILE A 50 -1.24 0.33 7.17
N LEU A 51 -1.20 -0.91 6.64
CA LEU A 51 -0.03 -1.41 5.92
C LEU A 51 0.22 -0.61 4.64
N GLY A 52 -0.83 -0.27 3.89
CA GLY A 52 -0.74 0.59 2.71
C GLY A 52 -0.20 1.98 3.04
N ALA A 53 -0.67 2.60 4.13
CA ALA A 53 -0.20 3.89 4.62
C ALA A 53 1.26 3.81 5.07
N LEU A 54 1.67 2.73 5.72
CA LEU A 54 3.05 2.50 6.15
C LEU A 54 3.99 2.29 4.95
N VAL A 55 3.56 1.54 3.93
CA VAL A 55 4.29 1.40 2.65
C VAL A 55 4.35 2.73 1.90
N GLY A 56 3.26 3.50 1.88
CA GLY A 56 3.21 4.85 1.31
C GLY A 56 4.13 5.82 2.04
N TRP A 57 4.16 5.77 3.37
CA TRP A 57 5.09 6.54 4.20
C TRP A 57 6.55 6.16 3.90
N ILE A 58 6.85 4.86 3.78
CA ILE A 58 8.18 4.39 3.37
C ILE A 58 8.51 4.89 1.97
N PHE A 59 7.55 4.87 1.03
CA PHE A 59 7.73 5.39 -0.33
C PHE A 59 8.02 6.90 -0.34
N LEU A 60 7.33 7.68 0.48
CA LEU A 60 7.51 9.13 0.66
C LEU A 60 8.83 9.48 1.38
N THR A 61 9.22 8.68 2.38
CA THR A 61 10.42 8.90 3.20
C THR A 61 11.68 8.30 2.56
N ARG A 62 11.56 7.54 1.46
CA ARG A 62 12.73 7.25 0.63
C ARG A 62 13.23 8.58 0.10
N GLU A 63 14.39 9.03 0.59
CA GLU A 63 15.14 10.10 -0.07
C GLU A 63 15.13 9.79 -1.58
N PRO A 64 14.69 10.73 -2.44
CA PRO A 64 14.81 10.55 -3.86
C PRO A 64 16.27 10.23 -4.09
N ARG A 65 16.55 9.04 -4.63
CA ARG A 65 17.91 8.63 -4.92
C ARG A 65 18.46 9.69 -5.85
N GLU A 66 19.22 10.61 -5.28
CA GLU A 66 19.73 11.81 -5.89
C GLU A 66 20.34 11.40 -7.23
N SER A 67 19.80 11.94 -8.31
CA SER A 67 20.62 12.53 -9.36
C SER A 67 21.86 11.73 -9.78
N ARG A 68 21.78 10.42 -10.05
CA ARG A 68 22.94 9.72 -10.62
C ARG A 68 22.62 8.88 -11.86
N LYS A 69 22.66 9.64 -12.96
CA LYS A 69 23.04 9.25 -14.33
C LYS A 69 22.01 8.48 -15.14
N LYS A 70 21.28 9.21 -15.99
CA LYS A 70 21.44 9.24 -17.47
C LYS A 70 20.76 10.51 -18.00
N ARG A 71 21.38 11.68 -17.85
CA ARG A 71 22.00 12.39 -19.01
C ARG A 71 23.05 11.52 -19.71
N LYS A 72 22.78 11.18 -20.97
CA LYS A 72 23.67 10.82 -22.11
C LYS A 72 22.71 10.27 -23.18
N LYS A 73 22.17 11.17 -24.01
CA LYS A 73 22.68 11.57 -25.34
C LYS A 73 21.89 10.79 -26.38
#